data_AF-A0AAJ1U5P5-F1
#
_entry.id   AF-A0AAJ1U5P5-F1
#
_cell.length_a   1.000
_cell.length_b   1.000
_cell.length_c   1.000
_cell.angle_alpha   90.00
_cell.angle_beta   90.00
_cell.angle_gamma   90.00
#
_symmetry.space_group_name_H-M   'P 1'
#
loop_
_entity.id
_entity.type
_entity.pdbx_description
1 polymer ?
#
loop_
_entity_poly.entity_id
_entity_poly.type
_entity_poly.pdbx_seq_one_letter_code
_entity_poly.pdbx_strand_id
1 'polypeptide(L)'
;MSAAAIETWHATARPARPLRLVEPVGSRFEEVWFDGVDDMLADARARLQRLSPRAAYQAVLWGRALLVDVRPAAQRREQGDLDPRLGALVLERVDLEWRLDPRSPSRIEAASYELPVVVVDAEGTTSSLAADTLQRLGLTAATDVVGGFAAWRRQGMPVTAPVAAAVSPGGAARA
;
A
#
# COMPACT_ATOMS: atom_id res chain seq x y z
N MET A 1 17.15 15.93 31.04
CA MET A 1 15.85 16.38 31.60
C MET A 1 15.53 17.71 30.93
N SER A 2 14.43 17.97 30.24
CA SER A 2 13.11 17.34 30.17
C SER A 2 12.58 17.42 28.72
N ALA A 3 11.74 16.46 28.37
CA ALA A 3 11.02 16.32 27.12
C ALA A 3 9.62 16.94 27.19
N ALA A 4 8.98 16.98 26.01
CA ALA A 4 7.54 17.12 25.73
C ALA A 4 6.98 18.56 25.58
N ALA A 5 6.79 18.95 24.32
CA ALA A 5 5.69 19.82 23.92
C ALA A 5 4.86 19.04 22.88
N ILE A 6 3.78 18.41 23.34
CA ILE A 6 2.72 17.88 22.48
C ILE A 6 1.71 19.02 22.40
N GLU A 7 1.59 19.64 21.23
CA GLU A 7 0.59 20.66 20.96
C GLU A 7 -0.80 20.06 20.77
N THR A 8 -1.76 20.75 21.38
CA THR A 8 -3.15 20.38 21.60
C THR A 8 -3.97 20.39 20.31
N TRP A 9 -4.53 19.23 19.95
CA TRP A 9 -5.57 19.09 18.92
C TRP A 9 -6.93 19.62 19.43
N HIS A 10 -7.53 20.59 18.76
CA HIS A 10 -8.95 20.94 18.93
C HIS A 10 -9.78 20.38 17.76
N ALA A 11 -10.12 19.09 17.82
CA ALA A 11 -11.13 18.50 16.95
C ALA A 11 -12.53 18.86 17.46
N THR A 12 -13.31 19.60 16.69
CA THR A 12 -14.75 19.77 16.94
C THR A 12 -15.44 18.45 16.59
N ALA A 13 -15.60 17.59 17.60
CA ALA A 13 -16.27 16.30 17.45
C ALA A 13 -17.76 16.52 17.10
N ARG A 14 -18.19 16.00 15.95
CA ARG A 14 -19.62 15.82 15.67
C ARG A 14 -20.18 14.80 16.67
N PRO A 15 -21.41 14.97 17.22
CA PRO A 15 -21.98 14.00 18.13
C PRO A 15 -22.15 12.66 17.41
N ALA A 16 -21.59 11.59 18.00
CA ALA A 16 -21.70 10.24 17.47
C ALA A 16 -23.17 9.80 17.47
N ARG A 17 -23.67 9.33 16.32
CA ARG A 17 -24.98 8.67 16.22
C ARG A 17 -24.90 7.38 17.05
N PRO A 18 -25.85 7.10 17.97
CA PRO A 18 -25.76 5.91 18.81
C PRO A 18 -25.79 4.65 17.95
N LEU A 19 -24.84 3.75 18.19
CA LEU A 19 -24.79 2.44 17.55
C LEU A 19 -26.04 1.66 17.97
N ARG A 20 -26.95 1.38 17.03
CA ARG A 20 -27.97 0.34 17.23
C ARG A 20 -27.29 -1.00 17.08
N LEU A 21 -27.26 -1.80 18.14
CA LEU A 21 -27.01 -3.22 18.04
C LEU A 21 -28.10 -3.83 17.16
N VAL A 22 -27.71 -4.42 16.04
CA VAL A 22 -28.61 -5.17 15.16
C VAL A 22 -28.71 -6.58 15.74
N GLU A 23 -29.93 -7.05 16.00
CA GLU A 23 -30.24 -8.43 16.39
C GLU A 23 -29.55 -9.44 15.44
N PRO A 24 -29.16 -10.64 15.91
CA PRO A 24 -28.45 -11.61 15.09
C PRO A 24 -29.40 -12.10 13.98
N VAL A 25 -29.20 -11.58 12.76
CA VAL A 25 -29.84 -12.10 11.56
C VAL A 25 -29.36 -13.54 11.37
N GLY A 26 -30.30 -14.46 11.13
CA GLY A 26 -30.04 -15.87 10.83
C GLY A 26 -28.92 -16.06 9.80
N SER A 27 -28.18 -17.16 9.96
CA SER A 27 -26.94 -17.56 9.26
C SER A 27 -26.56 -16.71 8.03
N ARG A 28 -25.82 -15.62 8.25
CA ARG A 28 -25.31 -14.69 7.22
C ARG A 28 -24.27 -15.27 6.26
N PHE A 29 -24.02 -16.58 6.27
CA PHE A 29 -22.97 -17.23 5.47
C PHE A 29 -23.49 -17.85 4.17
N GLU A 30 -24.77 -17.69 3.81
CA GLU A 30 -25.28 -18.18 2.51
C GLU A 30 -25.00 -17.22 1.34
N GLU A 31 -24.65 -15.95 1.61
CA GLU A 31 -24.23 -14.97 0.60
C GLU A 31 -22.69 -14.87 0.53
N VAL A 32 -22.03 -15.99 0.26
CA VAL A 32 -20.59 -15.97 -0.06
C VAL A 32 -20.43 -15.48 -1.51
N TRP A 33 -19.80 -14.32 -1.67
CA TRP A 33 -19.68 -13.64 -2.97
C TRP A 33 -18.57 -14.21 -3.86
N PHE A 34 -17.59 -14.90 -3.29
CA PHE A 34 -16.43 -15.44 -4.00
C PHE A 34 -16.09 -16.84 -3.49
N ASP A 35 -15.71 -17.73 -4.40
CA ASP A 35 -15.18 -19.06 -4.08
C ASP A 35 -13.70 -18.96 -3.65
N GLY A 36 -13.48 -18.34 -2.49
CA GLY A 36 -12.16 -18.15 -1.90
C GLY A 36 -11.39 -16.91 -2.39
N VAL A 37 -10.17 -16.76 -1.85
CA VAL A 37 -9.32 -15.58 -2.10
C VAL A 37 -8.82 -15.50 -3.54
N ASP A 38 -8.62 -16.65 -4.19
CA ASP A 38 -8.15 -16.70 -5.57
C ASP A 38 -9.22 -16.20 -6.55
N ASP A 39 -10.49 -16.57 -6.33
CA ASP A 39 -11.63 -16.06 -7.09
C ASP A 39 -11.81 -14.55 -6.87
N MET A 40 -11.79 -14.10 -5.61
CA MET A 40 -11.83 -12.68 -5.28
C MET A 40 -10.68 -11.88 -5.93
N LEU A 41 -9.48 -12.45 -5.97
CA LEU A 41 -8.32 -11.84 -6.60
C LEU A 41 -8.46 -11.81 -8.13
N ALA A 42 -8.98 -12.87 -8.74
CA ALA A 42 -9.24 -12.94 -10.18
C ALA A 42 -10.27 -11.88 -10.59
N ASP A 43 -11.37 -11.77 -9.84
CA ASP A 43 -12.41 -10.77 -10.02
C ASP A 43 -11.86 -9.33 -9.91
N ALA A 44 -11.07 -9.05 -8.86
CA ALA A 44 -10.38 -7.77 -8.74
C ALA A 44 -9.50 -7.47 -9.97
N ARG A 45 -8.65 -8.43 -10.36
CA ARG A 45 -7.74 -8.27 -11.51
C ARG A 45 -8.48 -8.07 -12.83
N ALA A 46 -9.68 -8.63 -13.00
CA ALA A 46 -10.49 -8.45 -14.20
C ALA A 46 -10.95 -6.99 -14.41
N ARG A 47 -11.01 -6.19 -13.34
CA ARG A 47 -11.34 -4.75 -13.40
C ARG A 47 -10.12 -3.84 -13.53
N LEU A 48 -8.92 -4.36 -13.30
CA LEU A 48 -7.69 -3.57 -13.29
C LEU A 48 -6.96 -3.61 -14.64
N GLN A 49 -6.48 -2.44 -15.07
CA GLN A 49 -5.50 -2.34 -16.14
C GLN A 49 -4.08 -2.45 -15.55
N ARG A 50 -3.67 -3.68 -15.24
CA ARG A 50 -2.41 -3.96 -14.51
C ARG A 50 -1.19 -3.61 -15.35
N LEU A 51 -0.16 -3.05 -14.72
CA LEU A 51 1.06 -2.62 -15.41
C LEU A 51 2.17 -3.65 -15.30
N SER A 52 2.97 -3.80 -16.36
CA SER A 52 4.28 -4.43 -16.23
C SER A 52 5.21 -3.55 -15.39
N PRO A 53 6.26 -4.11 -14.75
CA PRO A 53 7.23 -3.29 -14.02
C PRO A 53 7.83 -2.15 -14.85
N ARG A 54 8.15 -2.43 -16.12
CA ARG A 54 8.67 -1.40 -17.05
C ARG A 54 7.66 -0.29 -17.32
N ALA A 55 6.39 -0.63 -17.54
CA ALA A 55 5.34 0.36 -17.79
C ALA A 55 5.05 1.21 -16.53
N ALA A 56 5.04 0.58 -15.35
CA ALA A 56 4.90 1.28 -14.08
C ALA A 56 6.09 2.23 -13.82
N TYR A 57 7.33 1.76 -14.00
CA TYR A 57 8.52 2.59 -13.90
C TYR A 57 8.46 3.80 -14.83
N GLN A 58 8.06 3.59 -16.07
CA GLN A 58 7.88 4.64 -17.06
C GLN A 58 6.82 5.68 -16.65
N ALA A 59 5.65 5.21 -16.19
CA ALA A 59 4.58 6.10 -15.74
C ALA A 59 5.05 7.00 -14.58
N VAL A 60 5.79 6.43 -13.63
CA VAL A 60 6.34 7.16 -12.48
C VAL A 60 7.44 8.14 -12.92
N LEU A 61 8.37 7.69 -13.77
CA LEU A 61 9.48 8.51 -14.26
C LEU A 61 9.01 9.76 -15.01
N TRP A 62 7.90 9.67 -15.74
CA TRP A 62 7.30 10.80 -16.45
C TRP A 62 6.28 11.59 -15.62
N GLY A 63 6.18 11.34 -14.31
CA GLY A 63 5.27 12.05 -13.41
C GLY A 63 3.80 11.80 -13.71
N ARG A 64 3.47 10.68 -14.37
CA ARG A 64 2.09 10.32 -14.75
C ARG A 64 1.39 9.44 -13.73
N ALA A 65 2.13 8.92 -12.74
CA ALA A 65 1.56 8.09 -11.69
C ALA A 65 2.34 8.23 -10.38
N LEU A 66 1.62 8.11 -9.28
CA LEU A 66 2.19 7.93 -7.96
C LEU A 66 2.49 6.45 -7.72
N LEU A 67 3.71 6.15 -7.27
CA LEU A 67 4.10 4.79 -6.87
C LEU A 67 3.88 4.62 -5.36
N VAL A 68 3.16 3.58 -4.95
CA VAL A 68 2.87 3.30 -3.54
C VAL A 68 3.32 1.88 -3.18
N ASP A 69 4.26 1.75 -2.25
CA ASP A 69 4.69 0.46 -1.70
C ASP A 69 3.88 0.14 -0.44
N VAL A 70 3.08 -0.92 -0.50
CA VAL A 70 2.22 -1.38 0.60
C VAL A 70 2.82 -2.53 1.41
N ARG A 71 4.05 -2.95 1.09
CA ARG A 71 4.73 -4.04 1.82
C ARG A 71 4.99 -3.61 3.26
N PRO A 72 4.84 -4.50 4.25
CA PRO A 72 5.25 -4.21 5.62
C PRO A 72 6.74 -3.87 5.74
N ALA A 73 7.10 -3.04 6.71
CA ALA A 73 8.50 -2.65 6.93
C ALA A 73 9.46 -3.86 7.09
N ALA A 74 9.01 -4.96 7.70
CA ALA A 74 9.81 -6.18 7.83
C ALA A 74 10.18 -6.78 6.48
N GLN A 75 9.23 -6.83 5.56
CA GLN A 75 9.44 -7.37 4.22
C GLN A 75 10.38 -6.49 3.41
N ARG A 76 10.24 -5.17 3.49
CA ARG A 76 11.15 -4.25 2.79
C ARG A 76 12.58 -4.33 3.33
N ARG A 77 12.76 -4.47 4.65
CA ARG A 77 14.07 -4.71 5.28
C ARG A 77 14.78 -5.95 4.73
N GLU A 78 14.04 -7.01 4.41
CA GLU A 78 14.61 -8.27 3.90
C GLU A 78 14.81 -8.26 2.38
N GLN A 79 13.88 -7.66 1.63
CA GLN A 79 13.84 -7.75 0.18
C GLN A 79 14.52 -6.57 -0.54
N GLY A 80 14.65 -5.45 0.15
CA GLY A 80 15.06 -4.16 -0.38
C GLY A 80 13.86 -3.24 -0.64
N ASP A 81 14.17 -1.98 -0.88
CA ASP A 81 13.19 -0.91 -1.15
C ASP A 81 13.17 -0.55 -2.64
N LEU A 82 12.08 0.06 -3.10
CA LEU A 82 12.09 0.79 -4.36
C LEU A 82 13.10 1.94 -4.28
N ASP A 83 13.79 2.26 -5.38
CA ASP A 83 14.82 3.33 -5.35
C ASP A 83 14.19 4.67 -4.90
N PRO A 84 14.76 5.38 -3.91
CA PRO A 84 14.23 6.65 -3.40
C PRO A 84 14.02 7.73 -4.47
N ARG A 85 14.77 7.69 -5.58
CA ARG A 85 14.61 8.63 -6.71
C ARG A 85 13.27 8.49 -7.42
N LEU A 86 12.56 7.38 -7.22
CA LEU A 86 11.21 7.18 -7.74
C LEU A 86 10.16 7.96 -6.96
N GLY A 87 10.50 8.49 -5.77
CA GLY A 87 9.54 9.17 -4.91
C GLY A 87 8.40 8.25 -4.45
N ALA A 88 8.66 6.94 -4.36
CA ALA A 88 7.65 5.97 -3.96
C ALA A 88 7.20 6.23 -2.52
N LEU A 89 5.89 6.32 -2.30
CA LEU A 89 5.34 6.47 -0.96
C LEU A 89 5.20 5.10 -0.32
N VAL A 90 5.70 4.97 0.90
CA VAL A 90 5.49 3.78 1.71
C VAL A 90 4.22 3.99 2.52
N LEU A 91 3.15 3.28 2.14
CA LEU A 91 1.87 3.29 2.84
C LEU A 91 1.44 1.83 3.03
N GLU A 92 1.64 1.27 4.22
CA GLU A 92 1.23 -0.11 4.46
C GLU A 92 -0.28 -0.27 4.26
N ARG A 93 -0.71 -1.48 3.88
CA ARG A 93 -2.09 -1.77 3.48
C ARG A 93 -3.13 -1.26 4.48
N VAL A 94 -2.81 -1.26 5.77
CA VAL A 94 -3.70 -0.82 6.86
C VAL A 94 -4.08 0.67 6.80
N ASP A 95 -3.23 1.51 6.22
CA ASP A 95 -3.43 2.97 6.16
C ASP A 95 -3.90 3.46 4.79
N LEU A 96 -3.81 2.60 3.77
CA LEU A 96 -3.85 3.00 2.36
C LEU A 96 -5.11 3.81 2.00
N GLU A 97 -6.30 3.29 2.33
CA GLU A 97 -7.58 3.92 2.02
C GLU A 97 -7.72 5.29 2.69
N TRP A 98 -7.35 5.37 3.97
CA TRP A 98 -7.44 6.61 4.76
C TRP A 98 -6.47 7.67 4.27
N ARG A 99 -5.32 7.26 3.74
CA ARG A 99 -4.29 8.16 3.23
C ARG A 99 -4.57 8.63 1.82
N LEU A 100 -5.24 7.82 0.98
CA LEU A 100 -5.45 8.15 -0.43
C LEU A 100 -6.86 8.64 -0.79
N ASP A 101 -7.88 8.49 0.06
CA ASP A 101 -9.19 9.12 -0.20
C ASP A 101 -9.09 10.66 -0.03
N PRO A 102 -9.30 11.48 -1.08
CA PRO A 102 -9.27 12.93 -0.99
C PRO A 102 -10.28 13.54 0.01
N ARG A 103 -11.33 12.80 0.38
CA ARG A 103 -12.32 13.22 1.41
C ARG A 103 -11.86 12.91 2.82
N SER A 104 -10.84 12.07 2.98
CA SER A 104 -10.36 11.67 4.30
C SER A 104 -9.69 12.84 5.02
N PRO A 105 -9.96 13.04 6.32
CA PRO A 105 -9.24 14.02 7.13
C PRO A 105 -7.76 13.66 7.30
N SER A 106 -7.40 12.38 7.16
CA SER A 106 -6.03 11.87 7.32
C SER A 106 -5.27 11.70 5.99
N ARG A 107 -5.85 12.18 4.88
CA ARG A 107 -5.25 12.06 3.55
C ARG A 107 -3.85 12.68 3.49
N ILE A 108 -3.02 12.15 2.62
CA ILE A 108 -1.78 12.81 2.23
C ILE A 108 -2.06 13.97 1.29
N GLU A 109 -1.15 14.92 1.19
CA GLU A 109 -1.29 16.09 0.31
C GLU A 109 -1.45 15.71 -1.16
N ALA A 110 -0.77 14.65 -1.60
CA ALA A 110 -0.83 14.15 -2.97
C ALA A 110 -2.16 13.46 -3.35
N ALA A 111 -3.05 13.18 -2.39
CA ALA A 111 -4.29 12.44 -2.66
C ALA A 111 -5.24 13.23 -3.57
N SER A 112 -5.58 12.67 -4.75
CA SER A 112 -6.50 13.25 -5.72
C SER A 112 -7.23 12.16 -6.49
N TYR A 113 -8.47 12.42 -6.91
CA TYR A 113 -9.23 11.50 -7.77
C TYR A 113 -8.69 11.42 -9.19
N GLU A 114 -7.99 12.47 -9.63
CA GLU A 114 -7.39 12.56 -10.97
C GLU A 114 -5.99 11.92 -11.03
N LEU A 115 -5.46 11.45 -9.90
CA LEU A 115 -4.12 10.90 -9.80
C LEU A 115 -4.12 9.39 -10.10
N PRO A 116 -3.37 8.93 -11.12
CA PRO A 116 -3.10 7.50 -11.29
C PRO A 116 -2.22 6.99 -10.15
N VAL A 117 -2.67 5.96 -9.46
CA VAL A 117 -1.95 5.32 -8.34
C VAL A 117 -1.52 3.92 -8.78
N VAL A 118 -0.24 3.63 -8.69
CA VAL A 118 0.32 2.31 -8.97
C VAL A 118 0.76 1.70 -7.64
N VAL A 119 0.06 0.65 -7.21
CA VAL A 119 0.31 -0.05 -5.95
C VAL A 119 1.28 -1.20 -6.16
N VAL A 120 2.26 -1.33 -5.29
CA VAL A 120 3.26 -2.40 -5.29
C VAL A 120 3.24 -3.10 -3.94
N ASP A 121 3.05 -4.42 -3.96
CA ASP A 121 3.30 -5.32 -2.84
C ASP A 121 4.48 -6.24 -3.20
N ALA A 122 4.61 -7.37 -2.50
CA ALA A 122 5.66 -8.35 -2.74
C ALA A 122 5.60 -9.00 -4.13
N GLU A 123 4.42 -9.49 -4.51
CA GLU A 123 4.24 -10.47 -5.59
C GLU A 123 3.06 -10.16 -6.53
N GLY A 124 2.37 -9.04 -6.35
CA GLY A 124 1.25 -8.61 -7.18
C GLY A 124 -0.09 -9.19 -6.76
N THR A 125 -0.27 -9.56 -5.49
CA THR A 125 -1.49 -10.22 -4.97
C THR A 125 -2.27 -9.25 -4.11
N THR A 126 -1.68 -8.79 -3.00
CA THR A 126 -2.29 -7.81 -2.10
C THR A 126 -2.48 -6.47 -2.81
N SER A 127 -1.56 -6.10 -3.70
CA SER A 127 -1.64 -4.86 -4.45
C SER A 127 -2.82 -4.81 -5.42
N SER A 128 -3.22 -5.94 -6.04
CA SER A 128 -4.43 -6.00 -6.88
C SER A 128 -5.69 -5.73 -6.05
N LEU A 129 -5.84 -6.38 -4.89
CA LEU A 129 -6.99 -6.16 -4.01
C LEU A 129 -7.02 -4.72 -3.46
N ALA A 130 -5.84 -4.17 -3.21
CA ALA A 130 -5.70 -2.79 -2.78
C ALA A 130 -6.12 -1.79 -3.85
N ALA A 131 -5.66 -1.97 -5.09
CA ALA A 131 -6.07 -1.14 -6.21
C ALA A 131 -7.58 -1.21 -6.46
N ASP A 132 -8.20 -2.40 -6.38
CA ASP A 132 -9.66 -2.56 -6.50
C ASP A 132 -10.41 -1.77 -5.41
N THR A 133 -9.91 -1.80 -4.17
CA THR A 133 -10.52 -1.03 -3.07
C THR A 133 -10.41 0.48 -3.32
N LEU A 134 -9.27 0.96 -3.83
CA LEU A 134 -9.08 2.36 -4.20
C LEU A 134 -10.00 2.79 -5.34
N GLN A 135 -10.19 1.95 -6.36
CA GLN A 135 -11.16 2.22 -7.44
C GLN A 135 -12.59 2.35 -6.89
N ARG A 136 -13.00 1.49 -5.93
CA ARG A 136 -14.30 1.58 -5.26
C ARG A 136 -14.47 2.87 -4.44
N LEU A 137 -13.38 3.48 -3.99
CA LEU A 137 -13.38 4.79 -3.32
C LEU A 137 -13.39 5.98 -4.30
N GLY A 138 -13.30 5.73 -5.61
CA GLY A 138 -13.34 6.75 -6.65
C GLY A 138 -11.98 7.07 -7.28
N LEU A 139 -10.86 6.46 -6.84
CA LEU A 139 -9.58 6.57 -7.53
C LEU A 139 -9.56 5.62 -8.73
N THR A 140 -10.32 5.97 -9.76
CA THR A 140 -10.62 5.08 -10.90
C THR A 140 -9.38 4.64 -11.69
N ALA A 141 -8.32 5.44 -11.68
CA ALA A 141 -7.05 5.12 -12.33
C ALA A 141 -6.07 4.30 -11.44
N ALA A 142 -6.50 3.88 -10.24
CA ALA A 142 -5.69 3.02 -9.39
C ALA A 142 -5.47 1.65 -10.04
N THR A 143 -4.23 1.15 -10.00
CA THR A 143 -3.82 -0.14 -10.55
C THR A 143 -2.63 -0.70 -9.78
N ASP A 144 -2.14 -1.88 -10.17
CA ASP A 144 -1.00 -2.54 -9.55
C ASP A 144 0.07 -2.97 -10.56
N VAL A 145 1.19 -3.48 -10.03
CA VAL A 145 2.28 -4.06 -10.83
C VAL A 145 2.16 -5.57 -10.89
N VAL A 146 2.13 -6.13 -12.10
CA VAL A 146 2.15 -7.57 -12.33
C VAL A 146 3.41 -8.18 -11.72
N GLY A 147 3.22 -9.08 -10.74
CA GLY A 147 4.31 -9.77 -10.04
C GLY A 147 4.98 -8.94 -8.93
N GLY A 148 4.45 -7.76 -8.60
CA GLY A 148 4.89 -6.92 -7.49
C GLY A 148 6.38 -6.54 -7.52
N PHE A 149 6.94 -6.30 -6.35
CA PHE A 149 8.35 -5.97 -6.16
C PHE A 149 9.29 -7.08 -6.66
N ALA A 150 8.89 -8.35 -6.51
CA ALA A 150 9.69 -9.48 -6.99
C ALA A 150 9.92 -9.41 -8.52
N ALA A 151 8.87 -9.11 -9.29
CA ALA A 151 9.00 -8.89 -10.73
C ALA A 151 9.72 -7.59 -11.07
N TRP A 152 9.49 -6.53 -10.30
CA TRP A 152 10.20 -5.25 -10.44
C TRP A 152 11.72 -5.44 -10.38
N ARG A 153 12.20 -6.09 -9.33
CA ARG A 153 13.62 -6.41 -9.15
C ARG A 153 14.13 -7.35 -10.24
N ARG A 154 13.39 -8.40 -10.57
CA ARG A 154 13.79 -9.38 -11.61
C ARG A 154 13.93 -8.75 -12.99
N GLN A 155 13.13 -7.72 -13.30
CA GLN A 155 13.22 -6.99 -14.56
C GLN A 155 14.24 -5.84 -14.54
N GLY A 156 15.04 -5.72 -13.47
CA GLY A 156 16.11 -4.73 -13.36
C GLY A 156 15.61 -3.30 -13.18
N MET A 157 14.38 -3.10 -12.70
CA MET A 157 13.91 -1.77 -12.35
C MET A 157 14.64 -1.28 -11.07
N PRO A 158 14.80 0.04 -10.88
CA PRO A 158 15.62 0.58 -9.78
C PRO A 158 15.13 0.15 -8.39
N VAL A 159 16.06 -0.35 -7.58
CA VAL A 159 15.84 -0.76 -6.18
C VAL A 159 17.04 -0.36 -5.33
N THR A 160 16.82 -0.16 -4.04
CA THR A 160 17.89 -0.12 -3.04
C THR A 160 18.01 -1.51 -2.42
N ALA A 161 19.22 -2.05 -2.37
CA ALA A 161 19.48 -3.33 -1.74
C ALA A 161 19.07 -3.29 -0.25
N PRO A 162 18.68 -4.44 0.34
CA PRO A 162 18.50 -4.54 1.79
C PRO A 162 19.70 -3.95 2.51
N VAL A 163 19.46 -3.13 3.53
CA VAL A 163 20.55 -2.73 4.42
C VAL A 163 21.01 -4.01 5.12
N ALA A 164 22.19 -4.51 4.76
CA ALA A 164 22.79 -5.64 5.45
C ALA A 164 22.84 -5.27 6.95
N ALA A 165 22.23 -6.10 7.80
CA ALA A 165 22.42 -5.95 9.23
C ALA A 165 23.93 -5.90 9.48
N ALA A 166 24.40 -4.79 10.06
CA ALA A 166 25.82 -4.60 10.32
C ALA A 166 26.34 -5.84 11.03
N VAL A 167 27.17 -6.62 10.33
CA VAL A 167 27.90 -7.72 10.95
C VAL A 167 28.87 -7.03 11.91
N SER A 168 28.54 -7.03 13.20
CA SER A 168 29.51 -6.64 14.22
C SER A 168 30.75 -7.52 14.02
N PRO A 169 31.95 -6.95 13.83
CA PRO A 169 33.17 -7.75 13.81
C PRO A 169 33.36 -8.33 15.21
N GLY A 170 32.85 -9.53 15.41
CA GLY A 170 32.96 -10.28 16.66
C GLY A 170 34.41 -10.71 16.88
N GLY A 171 35.07 -10.02 17.80
CA GLY A 171 36.05 -10.58 18.74
C GLY A 171 37.29 -11.26 18.14
N ALA A 172 38.33 -10.49 17.87
CA ALA A 172 39.69 -11.03 17.95
C ALA A 172 39.95 -11.42 19.42
N ALA A 173 39.94 -12.72 19.70
CA ALA A 173 40.51 -13.26 20.93
C ALA A 173 42.02 -12.98 20.92
N ARG A 174 42.48 -12.14 21.86
CA ARG A 174 43.90 -11.96 22.15
C ARG A 174 44.35 -13.01 23.15
N ALA A 175 45.46 -13.67 22.79
CA ALA A 175 46.50 -14.32 23.59
C ALA A 175 46.09 -15.32 24.67
#